data_AF-A0A2J8SPZ5-F1
#
_entry.id   AF-A0A2J8SPZ5-F1
#
_cell.length_a   1.000
_cell.length_b   1.000
_cell.length_c   1.000
_cell.angle_alpha   90.00
_cell.angle_beta   90.00
_cell.angle_gamma   90.00
#
_symmetry.space_group_name_H-M   'P 1'
#
loop_
_entity.id
_entity.type
_entity.pdbx_description
1 polymer ?
#
loop_
_entity_poly.entity_id
_entity_poly.type
_entity_poly.pdbx_seq_one_letter_code
_entity_poly.pdbx_strand_id
1 'polypeptide(L)' 'MVSNPVHGLPFLPGTSFKDSTKTAFHRSQTLGYRNGYAIVRRPTVGIGGDRLQFNQLSQAELDELASTEI' A
#
# COMPACT_ATOMS: atom_id res chain seq x y z
N MET A 1 18.72 6.42 10.23
CA MET A 1 19.03 5.33 9.28
C MET A 1 18.14 5.54 8.07
N VAL A 2 18.72 5.80 6.90
CA VAL A 2 17.98 6.05 5.66
C VAL A 2 17.35 4.72 5.22
N SER A 3 16.02 4.61 5.28
CA SER A 3 15.30 3.52 4.63
C SER A 3 15.22 3.86 3.15
N ASN A 4 16.18 3.40 2.35
CA ASN A 4 16.00 3.39 0.91
C ASN A 4 14.69 2.64 0.63
N PRO A 5 13.77 3.18 -0.19
CA PRO A 5 12.65 2.40 -0.66
C PRO A 5 13.25 1.19 -1.36
N VAL A 6 12.94 -0.01 -0.87
CA VAL A 6 13.39 -1.24 -1.51
C VAL A 6 12.74 -1.23 -2.89
N HIS A 7 13.49 -0.84 -3.92
CA HIS A 7 13.11 -1.01 -5.31
C HIS A 7 13.04 -2.51 -5.55
N GLY A 8 11.86 -3.09 -5.28
CA GLY A 8 11.60 -4.49 -5.50
C GLY A 8 11.79 -4.85 -6.97
N LEU A 9 11.94 -6.15 -7.23
CA LEU A 9 11.96 -6.66 -8.61
C LEU A 9 10.73 -6.15 -9.37
N PRO A 10 10.87 -5.81 -10.67
CA PRO A 10 9.75 -5.35 -11.47
C PRO A 10 8.66 -6.43 -11.52
N PHE A 11 7.39 -6.01 -11.61
CA PHE A 11 6.24 -6.91 -11.70
C PHE A 11 6.07 -7.49 -13.11
N LEU A 12 7.10 -8.16 -13.61
CA LEU A 12 7.07 -8.90 -14.86
C LEU A 12 6.52 -10.32 -14.62
N PRO A 13 5.86 -10.94 -15.60
CA PRO A 13 5.51 -12.35 -15.51
C PRO A 13 6.77 -13.19 -15.24
N GLY A 14 6.72 -14.06 -14.23
CA GLY A 14 7.84 -14.94 -13.86
C GLY A 14 8.84 -14.36 -12.86
N THR A 15 8.77 -13.07 -12.50
CA THR A 15 9.65 -12.45 -11.48
C THR A 15 8.98 -12.32 -10.10
N SER A 16 7.93 -13.11 -9.84
CA SER A 16 7.21 -13.16 -8.56
C SER A 16 7.51 -14.44 -7.78
N PHE A 17 7.71 -14.33 -6.46
CA PHE A 17 7.78 -15.47 -5.55
C PHE A 17 6.48 -15.59 -4.74
N LYS A 18 5.90 -16.78 -4.67
CA LYS A 18 4.75 -17.07 -3.79
C LYS A 18 5.25 -17.61 -2.46
N ASP A 19 4.99 -16.86 -1.39
CA ASP A 19 5.30 -17.30 -0.04
C ASP A 19 4.29 -18.37 0.43
N SER A 20 4.77 -19.59 0.66
CA SER A 20 3.95 -20.71 1.14
C SER A 20 3.56 -20.61 2.61
N THR A 21 4.23 -19.75 3.39
CA THR A 21 3.94 -19.56 4.81
C THR A 21 2.73 -18.64 5.05
N LYS A 22 2.35 -17.85 4.05
CA LYS A 22 1.15 -17.01 4.10
C LYS A 22 -0.11 -17.86 3.97
N THR A 23 -0.73 -18.16 5.11
CA THR A 23 -1.96 -18.97 5.20
C THR A 23 -3.21 -18.15 5.50
N ALA A 24 -3.06 -16.90 5.95
CA ALA A 24 -4.16 -16.00 6.22
C ALA A 24 -4.58 -15.26 4.94
N PHE A 25 -5.78 -15.53 4.45
CA PHE A 25 -6.32 -14.92 3.22
C PHE A 25 -7.53 -14.01 3.46
N HIS A 26 -7.83 -13.70 4.73
CA HIS A 26 -8.91 -12.78 5.06
C HIS A 26 -8.61 -11.37 4.53
N ARG A 27 -9.66 -10.63 4.16
CA ARG A 27 -9.58 -9.25 3.66
C ARG A 27 -10.48 -8.35 4.49
N SER A 28 -10.04 -7.11 4.71
CA SER A 28 -10.90 -6.09 5.32
C SER A 28 -12.07 -5.75 4.41
N GLN A 29 -13.28 -5.67 4.98
CA GLN A 29 -14.47 -5.24 4.24
C GLN A 29 -14.40 -3.74 3.94
N THR A 30 -14.31 -3.38 2.66
CA THR A 30 -14.25 -1.98 2.21
C THR A 30 -15.55 -1.49 1.58
N LEU A 31 -16.42 -2.41 1.14
CA LEU A 31 -17.72 -2.09 0.58
C LEU A 31 -18.75 -1.95 1.71
N GLY A 32 -19.21 -0.73 1.98
CA GLY A 32 -20.26 -0.44 2.95
C GLY A 32 -21.40 0.35 2.33
N TYR A 33 -22.63 0.10 2.77
CA TYR A 33 -23.79 0.93 2.48
C TYR A 33 -24.50 1.30 3.77
N ARG A 34 -25.03 2.52 3.85
CA ARG A 34 -25.87 2.98 4.97
C ARG A 34 -26.99 3.84 4.41
N ASN A 35 -28.23 3.43 4.68
CA ASN A 35 -29.43 4.13 4.23
C ASN A 35 -29.46 4.38 2.71
N GLY A 36 -29.00 3.41 1.91
CA GLY A 36 -28.95 3.51 0.44
C GLY A 36 -27.72 4.22 -0.14
N TYR A 37 -26.87 4.83 0.71
CA TYR A 37 -25.66 5.52 0.26
C TYR A 37 -24.42 4.65 0.44
N ALA A 38 -23.54 4.66 -0.56
CA ALA A 38 -22.24 3.98 -0.50
C ALA A 38 -21.31 4.71 0.50
N ILE A 39 -20.72 3.96 1.43
CA ILE A 39 -19.69 4.42 2.33
C ILE A 39 -18.36 3.84 1.87
N VAL A 40 -17.47 4.73 1.42
CA VAL A 40 -16.09 4.35 1.10
C VAL A 40 -15.31 4.17 2.39
N ARG A 41 -14.77 2.97 2.61
CA ARG A 41 -13.84 2.69 3.71
C ARG A 41 -12.46 2.36 3.15
N ARG A 42 -11.44 3.12 3.55
CA ARG A 42 -10.06 2.82 3.20
C ARG A 42 -9.59 1.60 4.00
N PRO A 43 -9.07 0.55 3.35
CA PRO A 43 -8.47 -0.56 4.07
C PRO A 43 -7.26 -0.08 4.87
N THR A 44 -7.11 -0.59 6.09
CA THR A 44 -5.99 -0.27 7.00
C THR A 44 -4.89 -1.33 6.94
N VAL A 45 -5.24 -2.55 6.55
CA VAL A 45 -4.34 -3.68 6.36
C VAL A 45 -4.62 -4.38 5.03
N GLY A 46 -3.63 -5.07 4.51
CA GLY A 46 -3.71 -5.93 3.34
C GLY A 46 -4.34 -7.28 3.64
N ILE A 47 -4.20 -8.21 2.70
CA ILE A 47 -4.65 -9.60 2.85
C ILE A 47 -3.88 -10.25 4.01
N GLY A 48 -4.58 -10.98 4.87
CA GLY A 48 -3.95 -11.70 5.98
C GLY A 48 -3.34 -10.80 7.06
N GLY A 49 -3.69 -9.51 7.08
CA GLY A 49 -3.11 -8.53 8.00
C GLY A 49 -1.78 -7.92 7.53
N ASP A 50 -1.39 -8.17 6.29
CA ASP A 50 -0.16 -7.59 5.71
C ASP A 50 -0.15 -6.06 5.86
N ARG A 51 1.02 -5.49 6.19
CA ARG A 51 1.17 -4.03 6.26
C ARG A 51 1.00 -3.44 4.86
N LEU A 52 0.10 -2.47 4.72
CA LEU A 52 -0.04 -1.73 3.45
C LEU A 52 1.25 -0.96 3.18
N GLN A 53 1.74 -1.05 1.93
CA GLN A 53 2.86 -0.23 1.48
C GLN A 53 2.42 1.23 1.49
N PHE A 54 3.05 2.02 2.33
CA PHE A 54 2.84 3.45 2.44
C PHE A 54 3.97 4.10 1.63
N ASN A 55 3.62 4.84 0.59
CA ASN A 55 4.59 5.66 -0.11
C ASN A 55 4.87 6.91 0.76
N GLN A 56 5.64 6.73 1.84
CA GLN A 56 6.11 7.86 2.62
C GLN A 56 7.23 8.51 1.83
N LEU A 57 6.92 9.67 1.27
CA LEU A 57 7.90 10.54 0.67
C LEU A 57 8.97 10.87 1.71
N SER A 58 10.22 10.75 1.31
CA SER A 58 11.35 11.25 2.08
C SER A 58 11.27 12.77 2.22
N GLN A 59 11.96 13.33 3.21
CA GLN A 59 11.98 14.79 3.39
C GLN A 59 12.47 15.50 2.12
N ALA A 60 13.46 14.93 1.43
CA ALA A 60 13.96 15.49 0.17
C ALA A 60 12.90 15.51 -0.95
N GLU A 61 12.11 14.43 -1.11
CA GLU A 61 11.02 14.39 -2.09
C GLU A 61 9.89 15.36 -1.73
N LEU A 62 9.62 15.55 -0.43
CA LEU A 62 8.66 16.55 0.05
C LEU A 62 9.14 17.98 -0.24
N ASP A 63 10.43 18.24 -0.03
CA ASP A 63 11.04 19.54 -0.27
C ASP A 63 11.08 19.88 -1.78
N GLU A 64 11.33 18.90 -2.64
CA GLU A 64 11.28 19.05 -4.11
C GLU A 64 9.85 19.37 -4.59
N LEU A 65 8.84 18.67 -4.08
CA LEU A 65 7.44 18.94 -4.39
C LEU A 65 7.00 20.33 -3.91
N ALA A 66 7.41 20.74 -2.70
CA ALA A 66 7.13 22.07 -2.20
C ALA A 66 7.84 23.17 -3.00
N SER A 67 8.99 22.85 -3.60
CA SER A 67 9.77 23.78 -4.43
C SER A 67 9.21 23.96 -5.84
N THR A 68 8.31 23.08 -6.30
CA THR A 68 7.68 23.14 -7.64
C THR A 68 6.32 23.82 -7.65
N GLU A 69 5.83 24.31 -6.50
CA GLU A 69 4.59 25.09 -6.36
C GLU A 69 4.81 26.63 -6.35
N ILE A 70 5.85 27.13 -7.02
CA ILE A 70 6.03 28.57 -7.33
C ILE A 70 6.34 28.77 -8.82
#